data_AF-A0A1J4SH45-F1
#
_entry.id   AF-A0A1J4SH45-F1
#
_cell.length_a   1.000
_cell.length_b   1.000
_cell.length_c   1.000
_cell.angle_alpha   90.00
_cell.angle_beta   90.00
_cell.angle_gamma   90.00
#
_symmetry.space_group_name_H-M   'P 1'
#
loop_
_entity.id
_entity.type
_entity.pdbx_description
1 polymer ?
#
loop_
_entity_poly.entity_id
_entity_poly.type
_entity_poly.pdbx_seq_one_letter_code
_entity_poly.pdbx_strand_id
1 'polypeptide(L)'
;MLGMLKRLEDAFAGAAFAEAGERMAAMEMAGVRECGATASDIFAAVAFAEAGCPDTALEMLGCAPRRLTPPTQVCGFLESVGLGGVHVAYGLAEA
;
A
#
# COMPACT_ATOMS: atom_id res chain seq x y z
N MET A 1 -0.39 9.26 -15.71
CA MET A 1 0.10 8.42 -16.82
C MET A 1 1.63 8.24 -16.79
N LEU A 2 2.43 9.31 -16.71
CA LEU A 2 3.91 9.22 -16.64
C LEU A 2 4.45 8.28 -15.55
N GLY A 3 3.87 8.29 -14.35
CA GLY A 3 4.35 7.45 -13.25
C GLY A 3 4.14 5.94 -13.45
N MET A 4 3.25 5.52 -14.36
CA MET A 4 3.02 4.10 -14.64
C MET A 4 4.02 3.56 -15.66
N LEU A 5 4.35 4.37 -16.67
CA LEU A 5 5.40 4.05 -17.65
C LEU A 5 6.76 3.87 -16.97
N LYS A 6 7.12 4.79 -16.07
CA LYS A 6 8.36 4.69 -15.29
C LYS A 6 8.45 3.39 -14.48
N ARG A 7 7.36 2.96 -13.82
CA ARG A 7 7.35 1.68 -13.07
C ARG A 7 7.56 0.47 -13.96
N LEU A 8 7.05 0.49 -15.18
CA LEU A 8 7.26 -0.57 -16.17
C LEU A 8 8.72 -0.59 -16.62
N GLU A 9 9.28 0.57 -16.95
CA GLU A 9 10.70 0.72 -17.31
C GLU A 9 11.62 0.21 -16.19
N ASP A 10 11.37 0.65 -14.95
CA ASP A 10 12.11 0.25 -13.76
C ASP A 10 12.03 -1.27 -13.51
N ALA A 11 10.88 -1.90 -13.76
CA ALA A 11 10.70 -3.34 -13.63
C ALA A 11 11.47 -4.14 -14.70
N PHE A 12 11.42 -3.71 -15.97
CA PHE A 12 12.18 -4.34 -17.05
C PHE A 12 13.69 -4.16 -16.89
N ALA A 13 14.12 -2.97 -16.44
CA ALA A 13 15.51 -2.73 -16.09
C ALA A 13 15.94 -3.66 -14.95
N GLY A 14 15.14 -3.77 -13.89
CA GLY A 14 15.41 -4.69 -12.79
C GLY A 14 15.59 -6.14 -13.26
N ALA A 15 14.73 -6.62 -14.17
CA ALA A 15 14.86 -7.96 -14.75
C ALA A 15 16.17 -8.16 -15.52
N ALA A 16 16.56 -7.20 -16.37
CA ALA A 16 17.80 -7.28 -17.14
C ALA A 16 19.05 -7.30 -16.23
N PHE A 17 19.06 -6.49 -15.17
CA PHE A 17 20.16 -6.48 -14.19
C PHE A 17 20.20 -7.79 -13.38
N ALA A 18 19.04 -8.40 -13.09
CA ALA A 18 19.00 -9.70 -12.43
C ALA A 18 19.61 -10.81 -13.32
N GLU A 19 19.30 -10.80 -14.62
CA GLU A 19 19.88 -11.73 -15.60
C GLU A 19 21.41 -11.55 -15.75
N ALA A 20 21.90 -10.31 -15.63
CA ALA A 20 23.32 -10.00 -15.64
C ALA A 20 24.06 -10.36 -14.33
N GLY A 21 23.35 -10.84 -13.30
CA GLY A 21 23.92 -11.17 -11.98
C GLY A 21 24.08 -9.97 -11.04
N GLU A 22 23.63 -8.78 -11.46
CA GLU A 22 23.71 -7.53 -10.69
C GLU A 22 22.54 -7.40 -9.71
N ARG A 23 22.53 -8.30 -8.72
CA ARG A 23 21.41 -8.48 -7.77
C ARG A 23 21.00 -7.19 -7.05
N MET A 24 21.96 -6.41 -6.53
CA MET A 24 21.62 -5.20 -5.75
C MET A 24 20.96 -4.13 -6.63
N ALA A 25 21.52 -3.89 -7.82
CA ALA A 25 20.97 -2.92 -8.77
C ALA A 25 19.57 -3.34 -9.25
N ALA A 26 19.37 -4.64 -9.53
CA ALA A 26 18.07 -5.19 -9.89
C ALA A 26 17.00 -4.94 -8.83
N MET A 27 17.35 -5.15 -7.55
CA MET A 27 16.44 -4.95 -6.43
C MET A 27 16.10 -3.46 -6.22
N GLU A 28 17.09 -2.58 -6.37
CA GLU A 28 16.89 -1.13 -6.29
C GLU A 28 15.92 -0.65 -7.39
N MET A 29 16.14 -1.06 -8.63
CA MET A 29 15.28 -0.70 -9.77
C MET A 29 13.86 -1.23 -9.60
N ALA A 30 13.70 -2.49 -9.19
CA ALA A 30 12.38 -3.07 -8.94
C ALA A 30 11.70 -2.54 -7.66
N GLY A 31 12.39 -1.72 -6.86
CA GLY A 31 11.88 -1.18 -5.60
C GLY A 31 11.60 -2.27 -4.55
N VAL A 32 12.28 -3.40 -4.64
CA VAL A 32 12.10 -4.56 -3.75
C VAL A 32 13.22 -4.62 -2.73
N ARG A 33 12.92 -5.19 -1.56
CA ARG A 33 13.88 -5.40 -0.47
C ARG A 33 14.12 -6.89 -0.28
N GLU A 34 15.25 -7.24 0.32
CA GLU A 34 15.48 -8.62 0.71
C GLU A 34 14.41 -9.06 1.69
N CYS A 35 13.77 -10.18 1.38
CA CYS A 35 12.87 -10.87 2.27
C CYS A 35 13.59 -12.09 2.81
N GLY A 36 13.57 -12.29 4.13
CA GLY A 36 14.13 -13.49 4.76
C GLY A 36 13.23 -14.72 4.62
N ALA A 37 12.04 -14.58 4.03
CA ALA A 37 11.10 -15.68 3.85
C ALA A 37 11.62 -16.67 2.80
N THR A 38 11.54 -17.95 3.12
CA THR A 38 11.79 -19.03 2.17
C THR A 38 10.59 -19.19 1.23
N ALA A 39 10.77 -19.92 0.12
CA ALA A 39 9.66 -20.27 -0.76
C ALA A 39 8.55 -21.03 -0.01
N SER A 40 8.92 -21.88 0.97
CA SER A 40 7.95 -22.61 1.80
C SER A 40 7.10 -21.65 2.64
N ASP A 41 7.72 -20.61 3.21
CA ASP A 41 7.01 -19.61 4.01
C ASP A 41 6.01 -18.83 3.14
N ILE A 42 6.40 -18.51 1.90
CA ILE A 42 5.53 -17.84 0.93
C ILE A 42 4.31 -18.72 0.60
N PHE A 43 4.51 -19.98 0.27
CA PHE A 43 3.40 -20.89 -0.05
C PHE A 43 2.46 -21.09 1.14
N ALA A 44 3.01 -21.23 2.35
CA ALA A 44 2.20 -21.35 3.55
C ALA A 44 1.40 -20.07 3.84
N ALA A 45 2.01 -18.89 3.70
CA ALA A 45 1.32 -17.63 3.85
C ALA A 45 0.17 -17.47 2.84
N VAL A 46 0.38 -17.84 1.57
CA VAL A 46 -0.68 -17.83 0.55
C VAL A 46 -1.83 -18.75 0.95
N ALA A 47 -1.54 -19.97 1.41
CA ALA A 47 -2.57 -20.92 1.84
C ALA A 47 -3.42 -20.37 3.01
N PHE A 48 -2.79 -19.72 4.00
CA PHE A 48 -3.54 -19.06 5.09
C PHE A 48 -4.37 -17.88 4.59
N ALA A 49 -3.86 -17.08 3.64
CA ALA A 49 -4.63 -15.99 3.06
C ALA A 49 -5.87 -16.50 2.29
N GLU A 50 -5.71 -17.57 1.50
CA GLU A 50 -6.82 -18.21 0.77
C GLU A 50 -7.85 -18.86 1.71
N ALA A 51 -7.41 -19.35 2.87
CA ALA A 51 -8.29 -19.88 3.92
C ALA A 51 -9.03 -18.79 4.73
N GLY A 52 -8.83 -17.50 4.41
CA GLY A 52 -9.46 -16.39 5.14
C GLY A 52 -8.76 -16.03 6.45
N CYS A 53 -7.47 -16.39 6.60
CA CYS A 53 -6.62 -16.05 7.74
C CYS A 53 -5.48 -15.08 7.33
N PRO A 54 -5.80 -13.85 6.86
CA PRO A 54 -4.80 -12.93 6.33
C PRO A 54 -3.81 -12.43 7.38
N ASP A 55 -4.22 -12.31 8.65
CA ASP A 55 -3.34 -11.87 9.73
C ASP A 55 -2.21 -12.87 9.97
N THR A 56 -2.53 -14.18 9.96
CA THR A 56 -1.53 -15.26 10.07
C THR A 56 -0.58 -15.25 8.87
N ALA A 57 -1.10 -15.04 7.65
CA ALA A 57 -0.26 -14.94 6.45
C ALA A 57 0.74 -13.78 6.54
N LEU A 58 0.31 -12.62 7.04
CA LEU A 58 1.16 -11.43 7.21
C LEU A 58 2.20 -11.63 8.31
N GLU A 59 1.80 -12.24 9.44
CA GLU A 59 2.70 -12.58 10.53
C GLU A 59 3.82 -13.53 10.06
N MET A 60 3.47 -14.56 9.27
CA MET A 60 4.44 -15.49 8.70
C MET A 60 5.48 -14.81 7.79
N LEU A 61 5.06 -13.78 7.05
CA LEU A 61 5.96 -13.01 6.18
C LEU A 61 6.71 -11.88 6.92
N GLY A 62 6.58 -11.78 8.25
CA GLY A 62 7.13 -10.68 9.03
C GLY A 62 6.60 -9.31 8.61
N CYS A 63 5.46 -9.29 7.91
CA CYS A 63 4.78 -8.09 7.47
C CYS A 63 3.96 -7.58 8.65
N ALA A 64 4.58 -6.76 9.50
CA ALA A 64 3.82 -6.03 10.50
C ALA A 64 2.73 -5.21 9.78
N PRO A 65 1.48 -5.20 10.28
CA PRO A 65 0.48 -4.30 9.73
C PRO A 65 1.08 -2.90 9.81
N ARG A 66 1.37 -2.30 8.65
CA ARG A 66 1.60 -0.86 8.57
C ARG A 66 0.33 -0.30 9.18
N ARG A 67 0.41 0.28 10.39
CA ARG A 67 -0.64 1.18 10.84
C ARG A 67 -0.83 2.11 9.67
N LEU A 68 -1.94 1.95 8.95
CA LEU A 68 -2.36 2.93 7.99
C LEU A 68 -2.27 4.22 8.79
N THR A 69 -1.44 5.16 8.32
CA THR A 69 -1.37 6.50 8.90
C THR A 69 -2.80 6.87 9.25
N PRO A 70 -3.10 7.27 10.51
CA PRO A 70 -4.48 7.53 10.91
C PRO A 70 -5.08 8.38 9.79
N PRO A 71 -6.26 7.98 9.26
CA PRO A 71 -6.81 8.62 8.07
C PRO A 71 -6.70 10.11 8.31
N THR A 72 -6.05 10.83 7.38
CA THR A 72 -5.87 12.28 7.45
C THR A 72 -7.20 12.82 7.94
N GLN A 73 -7.22 13.42 9.13
CA GLN A 73 -8.46 13.84 9.77
C GLN A 73 -9.22 14.63 8.71
N VAL A 74 -10.27 14.02 8.14
CA VAL A 74 -11.11 14.70 7.18
C VAL A 74 -11.91 15.62 8.07
N CYS A 75 -11.37 16.82 8.30
CA CYS A 75 -12.11 17.85 8.98
C CYS A 75 -13.44 17.97 8.25
N GLY A 76 -14.54 17.85 8.99
CA GLY A 76 -15.87 17.95 8.40
C GLY A 76 -15.96 19.27 7.64
N PHE A 77 -16.77 19.34 6.57
CA PHE A 77 -16.90 20.56 5.76
C PHE A 77 -17.06 21.82 6.65
N LEU A 78 -17.87 21.75 7.72
CA LEU A 78 -18.04 22.84 8.67
C LEU A 78 -16.75 23.23 9.39
N GLU A 79 -15.93 22.27 9.82
CA GLU A 79 -14.61 22.54 10.40
C GLU A 79 -13.67 23.17 9.36
N SER A 80 -13.73 22.69 8.11
CA SER A 80 -12.91 23.22 7.00
C SER A 80 -13.24 24.67 6.61
N VAL A 81 -14.49 25.10 6.80
CA VAL A 81 -14.92 26.49 6.55
C VAL A 81 -14.94 27.36 7.82
N GLY A 82 -14.41 26.87 8.94
CA GLY A 82 -14.33 27.62 10.20
C GLY A 82 -15.65 27.72 10.99
N LEU A 83 -16.65 26.90 10.65
CA LEU A 83 -17.96 26.79 11.30
C LEU A 83 -18.07 25.58 12.25
N GLY A 84 -16.94 25.09 12.76
CA GLY A 84 -16.94 24.03 13.77
C GLY A 84 -17.74 24.44 15.01
N GLY A 85 -18.69 23.60 15.43
CA GLY A 85 -19.57 23.87 16.57
C GLY A 85 -20.84 24.69 16.26
N VAL A 86 -21.12 25.00 14.99
CA VAL A 86 -22.35 25.70 14.59
C VAL A 86 -23.46 24.69 14.25
N HIS A 87 -24.65 24.89 14.81
CA HIS A 87 -25.85 24.11 14.46
C HIS A 87 -26.43 24.61 13.13
N VAL A 88 -26.32 23.81 12.07
CA VAL A 88 -26.90 24.11 10.75
C VAL A 88 -28.30 23.50 10.68
N ALA A 89 -29.29 24.32 10.33
CA ALA A 89 -30.64 23.89 10.01
C ALA A 89 -30.95 24.22 8.54
N TYR A 90 -31.59 23.30 7.83
CA TYR A 90 -32.02 23.50 6.45
C TYR A 90 -33.53 23.76 6.42
N GLY A 91 -33.95 24.65 5.52
CA GLY A 91 -35.36 24.94 5.24
C GLY A 91 -35.61 24.90 3.74
N LEU A 92 -36.88 24.77 3.36
CA LEU A 92 -37.31 24.91 1.97
C LEU A 92 -37.45 26.40 1.64
N ALA A 93 -36.79 26.85 0.59
CA ALA A 93 -37.03 28.17 0.00
C ALA A 93 -38.08 28.02 -1.11
N GLU A 94 -39.16 28.79 -1.04
CA GLU A 94 -40.09 28.91 -2.16
C GLU A 94 -39.44 29.72 -3.28
N ALA A 95 -39.63 29.25 -4.51
CA ALA A 95 -39.06 29.83 -5.73
C ALA A 95 -39.87 31.04 -6.23
#